data_AF-A0A7S0M5W5-F1
#
_entry.id   AF-A0A7S0M5W5-F1
#
_cell.length_a   1.000
_cell.length_b   1.000
_cell.length_c   1.000
_cell.angle_alpha   90.00
_cell.angle_beta   90.00
_cell.angle_gamma   90.00
#
_symmetry.space_group_name_H-M   'P 1'
#
loop_
_entity.id
_entity.type
_entity.pdbx_description
1 polymer ?
#
loop_
_entity_poly.entity_id
_entity_poly.type
_entity_poly.pdbx_seq_one_letter_code
_entity_poly.pdbx_strand_id
1 'polypeptide(L)'
;KQRTLLDHVKSQEAIVKDRPKDQAELAHAKALSSKSIRMLKEAGQEIKESRALESGGLHKGKGAEARAWRKRSRKLQRASEKLTERAVSTMLASRRLSHKAQDDLQEARSVEGQLPALEVQARQARLVMALLTKERRRQERRLSKNAAYASKFKLATRLTKEAA
;
A
#
# COMPACT_ATOMS: atom_id res chain seq x y z
N LYS A 1 -11.82 -14.25 21.79
CA LYS A 1 -12.63 -14.28 20.54
C LYS A 1 -13.21 -12.89 20.16
N GLN A 2 -13.70 -12.07 21.09
CA GLN A 2 -14.21 -10.72 20.75
C GLN A 2 -13.11 -9.68 20.46
N ARG A 3 -12.06 -9.63 21.31
CA ARG A 3 -10.89 -8.78 21.07
C ARG A 3 -10.28 -9.07 19.70
N THR A 4 -10.07 -10.35 19.39
CA THR A 4 -9.53 -10.81 18.10
C THR A 4 -10.37 -10.40 16.88
N LEU A 5 -11.71 -10.40 16.97
CA LEU A 5 -12.58 -9.93 15.88
C LEU A 5 -12.53 -8.40 15.71
N LEU A 6 -12.47 -7.64 16.81
CA LEU A 6 -12.36 -6.18 16.77
C LEU A 6 -10.99 -5.73 16.27
N ASP A 7 -9.94 -6.42 16.68
CA ASP A 7 -8.58 -6.18 16.22
C ASP A 7 -8.47 -6.50 14.72
N HIS A 8 -9.16 -7.56 14.25
CA HIS A 8 -9.25 -7.89 12.83
C HIS A 8 -10.00 -6.81 12.02
N VAL A 9 -11.16 -6.34 12.48
CA VAL A 9 -11.89 -5.23 11.82
C VAL A 9 -11.01 -3.97 11.75
N LYS A 10 -10.32 -3.62 12.84
CA LYS A 10 -9.42 -2.46 12.85
C LYS A 10 -8.25 -2.60 11.88
N SER A 11 -7.67 -3.80 11.75
CA SER A 11 -6.60 -4.05 10.79
C SER A 11 -7.09 -3.87 9.35
N GLN A 12 -8.31 -4.34 9.05
CA GLN A 12 -8.92 -4.17 7.73
C GLN A 12 -9.29 -2.72 7.42
N GLU A 13 -9.82 -1.98 8.41
CA GLU A 13 -10.05 -0.54 8.26
C GLU A 13 -8.77 0.25 7.97
N ALA A 14 -7.63 -0.17 8.53
CA ALA A 14 -6.35 0.50 8.28
C ALA A 14 -5.92 0.37 6.81
N ILE A 15 -6.06 -0.83 6.23
CA ILE A 15 -5.76 -1.09 4.81
C ILE A 15 -6.61 -0.19 3.91
N VAL A 16 -7.91 -0.06 4.19
CA VAL A 16 -8.81 0.79 3.39
C VAL A 16 -8.50 2.28 3.56
N LYS A 17 -8.03 2.71 4.74
CA LYS A 17 -7.65 4.11 4.99
C LYS A 17 -6.41 4.54 4.22
N ASP A 18 -5.52 3.62 3.85
CA ASP A 18 -4.32 3.94 3.09
C ASP A 18 -4.56 4.03 1.57
N ARG A 19 -5.70 3.54 1.07
CA ARG A 19 -6.14 3.66 -0.33
C ARG A 19 -5.86 5.01 -1.03
N PRO A 20 -6.17 6.20 -0.46
CA PRO A 20 -5.86 7.47 -1.10
C PRO A 20 -4.36 7.69 -1.31
N LYS A 21 -3.50 7.17 -0.43
CA LYS A 21 -2.04 7.22 -0.60
C LYS A 21 -1.62 6.32 -1.75
N ASP A 22 -2.16 5.10 -1.83
CA ASP A 22 -1.83 4.15 -2.91
C ASP A 22 -2.28 4.67 -4.28
N GLN A 23 -3.45 5.34 -4.33
CA GLN A 23 -3.91 6.04 -5.54
C GLN A 23 -2.95 7.17 -5.95
N ALA A 24 -2.45 7.93 -4.97
CA ALA A 24 -1.48 8.98 -5.23
C ALA A 24 -0.13 8.41 -5.71
N GLU A 25 0.34 7.31 -5.12
CA GLU A 25 1.55 6.60 -5.57
C GLU A 25 1.39 6.07 -7.01
N LEU A 26 0.24 5.50 -7.35
CA LEU A 26 -0.05 5.05 -8.71
C LEU A 26 -0.10 6.22 -9.71
N ALA A 27 -0.68 7.35 -9.32
CA ALA A 27 -0.70 8.56 -10.14
C ALA A 27 0.73 9.09 -10.37
N HIS A 28 1.56 9.10 -9.32
CA HIS A 28 2.97 9.47 -9.42
C HIS A 28 3.76 8.51 -10.31
N ALA A 29 3.52 7.20 -10.21
CA ALA A 29 4.13 6.19 -11.07
C ALA A 29 3.77 6.43 -12.56
N LYS A 30 2.50 6.74 -12.86
CA LYS A 30 2.06 7.11 -14.21
C LYS A 30 2.73 8.39 -14.71
N ALA A 31 2.90 9.39 -13.84
CA ALA A 31 3.61 10.63 -14.18
C ALA A 31 5.08 10.35 -14.55
N LEU A 32 5.77 9.51 -13.77
CA LEU A 32 7.14 9.09 -14.07
C LEU A 32 7.25 8.32 -15.38
N SER A 33 6.28 7.44 -15.69
CA SER A 33 6.21 6.74 -16.98
C SER A 33 6.03 7.72 -18.14
N SER A 34 5.15 8.71 -18.00
CA SER A 34 4.98 9.76 -19.02
C SER A 34 6.26 10.59 -19.23
N LYS A 35 7.05 10.77 -18.17
CA LYS A 35 8.31 11.51 -18.19
C LYS A 35 9.41 10.70 -18.88
N SER A 36 9.54 9.42 -18.59
CA SER A 36 10.52 8.54 -19.26
C SER A 36 10.24 8.44 -20.76
N ILE A 37 8.97 8.33 -21.16
CA ILE A 37 8.56 8.33 -22.57
C ILE A 37 8.95 9.62 -23.28
N ARG A 38 8.76 10.79 -22.63
CA ARG A 38 9.19 12.09 -23.19
C ARG A 38 10.70 12.15 -23.38
N MET A 39 11.47 11.73 -22.37
CA MET A 39 12.94 11.67 -22.46
C MET A 39 13.43 10.76 -23.59
N LEU A 40 12.78 9.61 -23.82
CA LEU A 40 13.11 8.73 -24.95
C LEU A 40 12.81 9.35 -26.30
N LYS A 41 11.70 10.12 -26.41
CA LYS A 41 11.37 10.86 -27.64
C LYS A 41 12.42 11.93 -27.94
N GLU A 42 12.83 12.69 -26.94
CA GLU A 42 13.89 13.71 -27.04
C GLU A 42 15.23 13.06 -27.43
N ALA A 43 15.63 11.98 -26.76
CA ALA A 43 16.83 11.23 -27.14
C ALA A 43 16.77 10.71 -28.59
N GLY A 44 15.59 10.25 -29.03
CA GLY A 44 15.36 9.84 -30.40
C GLY A 44 15.52 10.98 -31.42
N GLN A 45 15.16 12.21 -31.05
CA GLN A 45 15.42 13.40 -31.89
C GLN A 45 16.91 13.70 -31.97
N GLU A 46 17.63 13.69 -30.84
CA GLU A 46 19.09 13.91 -30.82
C GLU A 46 19.86 12.87 -31.65
N ILE A 47 19.42 11.60 -31.61
CA ILE A 47 20.00 10.54 -32.46
C ILE A 47 19.71 10.80 -33.94
N LYS A 48 18.49 11.23 -34.30
CA LYS A 48 18.16 11.58 -35.69
C LYS A 48 18.99 12.76 -36.17
N GLU A 49 19.19 13.78 -35.35
CA GLU A 49 20.06 14.92 -35.66
C GLU A 49 21.52 14.51 -35.82
N SER A 50 22.03 13.66 -34.92
CA SER A 50 23.39 13.09 -35.02
C SER A 50 23.57 12.29 -36.32
N ARG A 51 22.58 11.47 -36.70
CA ARG A 51 22.59 10.72 -37.97
C ARG A 51 22.44 11.60 -39.20
N ALA A 52 21.61 12.64 -39.14
CA ALA A 52 21.46 13.61 -40.24
C ALA A 52 22.75 14.39 -40.48
N LEU A 53 23.46 14.73 -39.39
CA LEU A 53 24.81 15.28 -39.48
C LEU A 53 25.77 14.30 -40.15
N GLU A 54 25.65 13.00 -39.89
CA GLU A 54 26.51 11.94 -40.47
C GLU A 54 26.20 11.67 -41.94
N SER A 55 24.93 11.66 -42.34
CA SER A 55 24.49 11.43 -43.72
C SER A 55 24.59 12.66 -44.62
N GLY A 56 24.61 13.87 -44.05
CA GLY A 56 24.66 15.16 -44.77
C GLY A 56 25.99 15.46 -45.50
N GLY A 57 26.93 14.52 -45.55
CA GLY A 57 27.96 14.47 -46.59
C GLY A 57 29.06 15.54 -46.61
N LEU A 58 29.04 16.59 -45.77
CA LEU A 58 29.92 17.74 -46.00
C LEU A 58 31.37 17.61 -45.49
N HIS A 59 31.70 16.63 -44.64
CA HIS A 59 33.01 16.62 -43.98
C HIS A 59 33.67 15.23 -43.91
N LYS A 60 33.89 14.60 -45.07
CA LYS A 60 34.96 13.59 -45.23
C LYS A 60 36.37 14.22 -45.38
N GLY A 61 36.51 15.54 -45.21
CA GLY A 61 37.77 16.28 -45.32
C GLY A 61 38.59 16.35 -44.03
N LYS A 62 39.89 16.65 -44.16
CA LYS A 62 40.78 17.03 -43.06
C LYS A 62 40.73 18.55 -42.90
N GLY A 63 40.29 19.08 -41.75
CA GLY A 63 40.15 20.53 -41.55
C GLY A 63 39.54 20.91 -40.19
N ALA A 64 39.41 22.22 -39.92
CA ALA A 64 38.79 22.74 -38.70
C ALA A 64 37.29 22.44 -38.62
N GLU A 65 36.59 22.53 -39.76
CA GLU A 65 35.15 22.25 -39.88
C GLU A 65 34.82 20.78 -39.59
N ALA A 66 35.60 19.84 -40.12
CA ALA A 66 35.46 18.42 -39.82
C ALA A 66 35.68 18.10 -38.33
N ARG A 67 36.61 18.80 -37.67
CA ARG A 67 36.83 18.67 -36.21
C ARG A 67 35.67 19.24 -35.41
N ALA A 68 35.11 20.39 -35.80
CA ALA A 68 33.94 20.99 -35.17
C ALA A 68 32.69 20.10 -35.33
N TRP A 69 32.50 19.50 -36.51
CA TRP A 69 31.43 18.57 -36.81
C TRP A 69 31.51 17.30 -35.95
N ARG A 70 32.69 16.66 -35.85
CA ARG A 70 32.89 15.48 -34.97
C ARG A 70 32.62 15.81 -33.51
N LYS A 71 33.00 17.01 -33.05
CA LYS A 71 32.70 17.49 -31.69
C LYS A 71 31.19 17.63 -31.48
N ARG A 72 30.43 18.12 -32.47
CA ARG A 72 28.97 18.28 -32.39
C ARG A 72 28.25 16.93 -32.40
N SER A 73 28.61 16.01 -33.30
CA SER A 73 28.01 14.65 -33.30
C SER A 73 28.27 13.92 -31.98
N ARG A 74 29.51 13.96 -31.46
CA ARG A 74 29.83 13.38 -30.13
C ARG A 74 29.04 14.01 -28.98
N LYS A 75 28.74 15.31 -29.05
CA LYS A 75 27.92 15.97 -28.02
C LYS A 75 26.47 15.46 -28.06
N LEU A 76 25.89 15.31 -29.25
CA LEU A 76 24.54 14.77 -29.43
C LEU A 76 24.44 13.30 -29.03
N GLN A 77 25.44 12.48 -29.39
CA GLN A 77 25.51 11.08 -28.94
C GLN A 77 25.51 11.00 -27.40
N ARG A 78 26.39 11.75 -26.73
CA ARG A 78 26.45 11.77 -25.27
C ARG A 78 25.19 12.34 -24.61
N ALA A 79 24.53 13.31 -25.23
CA ALA A 79 23.26 13.83 -24.74
C ALA A 79 22.18 12.76 -24.82
N SER A 80 22.11 12.04 -25.93
CA SER A 80 21.12 10.98 -26.15
C SER A 80 21.34 9.81 -25.19
N GLU A 81 22.60 9.39 -24.97
CA GLU A 81 22.97 8.37 -23.98
C GLU A 81 22.46 8.77 -22.58
N LYS A 82 22.76 9.99 -22.13
CA LYS A 82 22.31 10.49 -20.81
C LYS A 82 20.79 10.55 -20.69
N LEU A 83 20.08 10.97 -21.74
CA LEU A 83 18.62 11.00 -21.75
C LEU A 83 18.04 9.60 -21.70
N THR A 84 18.62 8.64 -22.42
CA THR A 84 18.19 7.22 -22.36
C THR A 84 18.45 6.59 -20.99
N GLU A 85 19.61 6.83 -20.38
CA GLU A 85 19.92 6.34 -19.02
C GLU A 85 18.94 6.89 -17.97
N ARG A 86 18.64 8.19 -18.05
CA ARG A 86 17.64 8.84 -17.19
C ARG A 86 16.23 8.31 -17.44
N ALA A 87 15.87 8.05 -18.70
CA ALA A 87 14.59 7.47 -19.02
C ALA A 87 14.45 6.04 -18.48
N VAL A 88 15.49 5.22 -18.59
CA VAL A 88 15.46 3.85 -18.06
C VAL A 88 15.35 3.85 -16.53
N SER A 89 16.16 4.65 -15.84
CA SER A 89 16.10 4.74 -14.37
C SER A 89 14.73 5.25 -13.87
N THR A 90 14.15 6.26 -14.52
CA THR A 90 12.80 6.76 -14.20
C THR A 90 11.71 5.74 -14.52
N MET A 91 11.85 4.97 -15.60
CA MET A 91 10.94 3.87 -15.95
C MET A 91 11.01 2.72 -14.94
N LEU A 92 12.22 2.35 -14.49
CA LEU A 92 12.38 1.32 -13.44
C LEU A 92 11.76 1.77 -12.11
N ALA A 93 11.93 3.05 -11.73
CA ALA A 93 11.28 3.62 -10.56
C ALA A 93 9.74 3.60 -10.69
N SER A 94 9.21 4.01 -11.85
CA SER A 94 7.78 3.94 -12.17
C SER A 94 7.25 2.51 -12.04
N ARG A 95 7.95 1.52 -12.59
CA ARG A 95 7.53 0.11 -12.55
C ARG A 95 7.46 -0.43 -11.11
N ARG A 96 8.47 -0.13 -10.29
CA ARG A 96 8.50 -0.53 -8.87
C ARG A 96 7.32 0.05 -8.09
N LEU A 97 7.07 1.34 -8.25
CA LEU A 97 5.97 2.03 -7.58
C LEU A 97 4.61 1.56 -8.09
N SER A 98 4.48 1.32 -9.41
CA SER A 98 3.20 0.90 -10.01
C SER A 98 2.76 -0.48 -9.56
N HIS A 99 3.68 -1.46 -9.50
CA HIS A 99 3.31 -2.81 -9.06
C HIS A 99 2.86 -2.82 -7.61
N LYS A 100 3.66 -2.21 -6.72
CA LYS A 100 3.33 -2.13 -5.30
C LYS A 100 1.96 -1.44 -5.09
N ALA A 101 1.77 -0.26 -5.68
CA ALA A 101 0.52 0.47 -5.53
C ALA A 101 -0.70 -0.25 -6.16
N GLN A 102 -0.50 -1.08 -7.19
CA GLN A 102 -1.57 -1.90 -7.76
C GLN A 102 -1.97 -3.05 -6.83
N ASP A 103 -0.99 -3.74 -6.24
CA ASP A 103 -1.22 -4.83 -5.30
C ASP A 103 -1.93 -4.30 -4.05
N ASP A 104 -1.45 -3.19 -3.48
CA ASP A 104 -2.03 -2.53 -2.30
C ASP A 104 -3.50 -2.08 -2.56
N LEU A 105 -3.77 -1.50 -3.75
CA LEU A 105 -5.14 -1.13 -4.15
C LEU A 105 -6.05 -2.34 -4.35
N GLN A 106 -5.51 -3.45 -4.86
CA GLN A 106 -6.27 -4.68 -5.04
C GLN A 106 -6.61 -5.32 -3.69
N GLU A 107 -5.67 -5.32 -2.74
CA GLU A 107 -5.88 -5.73 -1.36
C GLU A 107 -6.97 -4.87 -0.70
N ALA A 108 -6.86 -3.54 -0.76
CA ALA A 108 -7.84 -2.63 -0.20
C ALA A 108 -9.27 -2.88 -0.74
N ARG A 109 -9.42 -3.13 -2.05
CA ARG A 109 -10.73 -3.48 -2.66
C ARG A 109 -11.27 -4.82 -2.16
N SER A 110 -10.40 -5.81 -1.99
CA SER A 110 -10.82 -7.12 -1.47
C SER A 110 -11.35 -7.01 -0.04
N VAL A 111 -10.73 -6.15 0.76
CA VAL A 111 -11.10 -5.87 2.15
C VAL A 111 -12.37 -5.02 2.24
N GLU A 112 -12.54 -4.01 1.37
CA GLU A 112 -13.77 -3.19 1.29
C GLU A 112 -15.03 -4.05 1.08
N GLY A 113 -14.93 -5.14 0.31
CA GLY A 113 -16.05 -6.06 0.11
C GLY A 113 -16.42 -6.88 1.37
N GLN A 114 -15.45 -7.14 2.25
CA GLN A 114 -15.63 -7.99 3.43
C GLN A 114 -15.95 -7.21 4.72
N LEU A 115 -15.51 -5.95 4.79
CA LEU A 115 -15.69 -5.06 5.93
C LEU A 115 -17.14 -4.96 6.44
N PRO A 116 -18.17 -4.76 5.59
CA PRO A 116 -19.55 -4.66 6.06
C PRO A 116 -20.02 -5.90 6.80
N ALA A 117 -19.65 -7.09 6.30
CA ALA A 117 -20.02 -8.35 6.94
C ALA A 117 -19.31 -8.52 8.29
N LEU A 118 -18.04 -8.16 8.37
CA LEU A 118 -17.25 -8.23 9.61
C LEU A 118 -17.72 -7.22 10.65
N GLU A 119 -18.11 -6.01 10.24
CA GLU A 119 -18.73 -5.02 11.13
C GLU A 119 -20.04 -5.53 11.72
N VAL A 120 -20.90 -6.13 10.90
CA VAL A 120 -22.17 -6.71 11.35
C VAL A 120 -21.91 -7.84 12.35
N GLN A 121 -20.97 -8.74 12.05
CA GLN A 121 -20.57 -9.82 12.97
C GLN A 121 -20.03 -9.26 14.29
N ALA A 122 -19.20 -8.21 14.25
CA ALA A 122 -18.67 -7.57 15.45
C ALA A 122 -19.79 -6.94 16.30
N ARG A 123 -20.77 -6.27 15.68
CA ARG A 123 -21.95 -5.71 16.36
C ARG A 123 -22.81 -6.81 16.99
N GLN A 124 -23.10 -7.87 16.25
CA GLN A 124 -23.85 -9.02 16.76
C GLN A 124 -23.14 -9.69 17.94
N ALA A 125 -21.83 -9.93 17.82
CA ALA A 125 -21.03 -10.49 18.91
C ALA A 125 -21.07 -9.61 20.17
N ARG A 126 -21.05 -8.28 20.04
CA ARG A 126 -21.21 -7.33 21.16
C ARG A 126 -22.58 -7.47 21.82
N LEU A 127 -23.65 -7.56 21.04
CA LEU A 127 -25.01 -7.73 21.56
C LEU A 127 -25.17 -9.06 22.31
N VAL A 128 -24.69 -10.17 21.73
CA VAL A 128 -24.74 -11.49 22.37
C VAL A 128 -24.02 -11.49 23.71
N MET A 129 -22.81 -10.92 23.78
CA MET A 129 -22.07 -10.83 25.05
C MET A 129 -22.77 -9.93 26.08
N ALA A 130 -23.40 -8.84 25.65
CA ALA A 130 -24.17 -7.98 26.54
C ALA A 130 -25.38 -8.73 27.12
N LEU A 131 -26.08 -9.53 26.30
CA LEU A 131 -27.18 -10.39 26.74
C LEU A 131 -26.69 -11.46 27.72
N LEU A 132 -25.64 -12.20 27.38
CA LEU A 132 -25.05 -13.21 28.26
C LEU A 132 -24.61 -12.63 29.60
N THR A 133 -24.04 -11.42 29.61
CA THR A 133 -23.65 -10.73 30.84
C THR A 133 -24.87 -10.35 31.69
N LYS A 134 -25.95 -9.88 31.06
CA LYS A 134 -27.22 -9.59 31.75
C LYS A 134 -27.85 -10.85 32.30
N GLU A 135 -27.88 -11.93 31.54
CA GLU A 135 -28.42 -13.23 31.98
C GLU A 135 -27.61 -13.80 33.13
N ARG A 136 -26.27 -13.79 33.04
CA ARG A 136 -25.38 -14.19 34.13
C ARG A 136 -25.68 -13.41 35.41
N ARG A 137 -25.78 -12.08 35.34
CA ARG A 137 -26.16 -11.25 36.51
C ARG A 137 -27.55 -11.60 37.06
N ARG A 138 -28.51 -11.92 36.19
CA ARG A 138 -29.86 -12.33 36.60
C ARG A 138 -29.83 -13.70 37.30
N GLN A 139 -29.06 -14.64 36.78
CA GLN A 139 -28.87 -15.97 37.38
C GLN A 139 -28.13 -15.87 38.71
N GLU A 140 -27.05 -15.10 38.80
CA GLU A 140 -26.33 -14.81 40.05
C GLU A 140 -27.26 -14.21 41.11
N ARG A 141 -28.11 -13.25 40.74
CA ARG A 141 -29.14 -12.67 41.62
C ARG A 141 -30.21 -13.68 42.06
N ARG A 142 -30.60 -14.63 41.20
CA ARG A 142 -31.56 -15.68 41.55
C ARG A 142 -30.94 -16.69 42.50
N LEU A 143 -29.70 -17.08 42.26
CA LEU A 143 -28.94 -17.99 43.11
C LEU A 143 -28.68 -17.38 44.50
N SER A 144 -28.30 -16.10 44.58
CA SER A 144 -28.09 -15.43 45.87
C SER A 144 -29.35 -15.30 46.72
N LYS A 145 -30.53 -15.25 46.09
CA LYS A 145 -31.83 -15.26 46.77
C LYS A 145 -32.30 -16.66 47.17
N ASN A 146 -31.66 -17.73 46.70
CA ASN A 146 -31.96 -19.09 47.13
C ASN A 146 -31.27 -19.36 48.48
N ALA A 147 -32.05 -19.58 49.52
CA ALA A 147 -31.57 -19.76 50.89
C ALA A 147 -30.54 -20.91 51.03
N ALA A 148 -30.75 -22.03 50.33
CA ALA A 148 -29.85 -23.19 50.38
C ALA A 148 -28.52 -22.92 49.66
N TYR A 149 -28.54 -22.10 48.61
CA TYR A 149 -27.32 -21.70 47.90
C TYR A 149 -26.54 -20.65 48.70
N ALA A 150 -27.24 -19.67 49.28
CA ALA A 150 -26.65 -18.61 50.10
C ALA A 150 -25.98 -19.15 51.37
N SER A 151 -26.58 -20.16 52.03
CA SER A 151 -26.00 -20.81 53.22
C SER A 151 -24.73 -21.60 52.87
N LYS A 152 -24.76 -22.40 51.78
CA LYS A 152 -23.58 -23.13 51.28
C LYS A 152 -22.45 -22.19 50.86
N PHE A 153 -22.76 -21.08 50.20
CA PHE A 153 -21.77 -20.09 49.80
C PHE A 153 -21.11 -19.39 51.01
N LYS A 154 -21.90 -19.03 52.03
CA LYS A 154 -21.37 -18.49 53.31
C LYS A 154 -20.50 -19.50 54.06
N LEU A 155 -20.89 -20.77 54.07
CA LEU A 155 -20.09 -21.84 54.68
C LEU A 155 -18.77 -22.03 53.93
N ALA A 156 -18.81 -22.13 52.60
CA ALA A 156 -17.63 -22.28 51.75
C ALA A 156 -16.64 -21.11 51.93
N THR A 157 -17.15 -19.87 51.93
CA THR A 157 -16.30 -18.68 52.14
C THR A 157 -15.67 -18.60 53.53
N ARG A 158 -16.33 -19.11 54.57
CA ARG A 158 -15.73 -19.27 55.91
C ARG A 158 -14.63 -20.32 55.89
N LEU A 159 -14.92 -21.50 55.35
CA LEU A 159 -13.94 -22.60 55.26
C LEU A 159 -12.68 -22.19 54.48
N THR A 160 -12.82 -21.45 53.36
CA THR A 160 -11.66 -20.97 52.60
C THR A 160 -10.87 -19.88 53.32
N LYS A 161 -11.47 -19.14 54.24
CA LYS A 161 -10.79 -18.11 55.06
C LYS A 161 -10.10 -18.72 56.27
N GLU A 162 -10.62 -19.82 56.80
CA GLU A 162 -10.01 -20.57 57.89
C GLU A 162 -8.88 -21.48 57.39
N ALA A 163 -8.89 -21.84 56.10
CA ALA A 163 -7.85 -22.64 55.44
C ALA A 163 -6.71 -21.83 54.80
N ALA A 164 -6.77 -20.49 54.82
CA ALA A 164 -5.76 -19.57 54.29
C ALA A 164 -5.07 -18.81 55.42
#